data_AF-A0A2D7XAK3-F1
#
_entry.id   AF-A0A2D7XAK3-F1
#
_cell.length_a   1.000
_cell.length_b   1.000
_cell.length_c   1.000
_cell.angle_alpha   90.00
_cell.angle_beta   90.00
_cell.angle_gamma   90.00
#
_symmetry.space_group_name_H-M   'P 1'
#
loop_
_entity.id
_entity.type
_entity.pdbx_description
1 polymer ?
#
loop_
_entity_poly.entity_id
_entity_poly.type
_entity_poly.pdbx_seq_one_letter_code
_entity_poly.pdbx_strand_id
1 'polypeptide(L)'
;MGTLASVLEQAGFATVALSSIRGQIESTAPPRALHCEFPLGRPLGKPNEPEFQRKVITAAFSLLEMPSGPVLVDYPISIDDDADTPLSCPIPPADTSGRNPAAAEALGLLPAWRRTQDNYGRSTVGKVVTAEQVPDMLDLFAQIADGESWEDVGFPGDPTKIAADIKNFYEEAAISLADTPPSARRAESWFVTETLGGKTIQTARIKMKEADVNFYFWYYLLPMTQHHAIDTN
;
A
#
# COMPACT_ATOMS: atom_id res chain seq x y z
N MET A 1 -14.72 -5.90 13.91
CA MET A 1 -16.03 -5.51 13.34
C MET A 1 -17.20 -6.25 13.99
N GLY A 2 -17.13 -7.57 14.23
CA GLY A 2 -18.25 -8.34 14.80
C GLY A 2 -18.80 -7.83 16.15
N THR A 3 -17.94 -7.52 17.12
CA THR A 3 -18.36 -7.03 18.43
C THR A 3 -19.16 -5.72 18.36
N LEU A 4 -18.70 -4.75 17.55
CA LEU A 4 -19.38 -3.46 17.40
C LEU A 4 -20.76 -3.65 16.75
N ALA A 5 -20.85 -4.48 15.71
CA ALA A 5 -22.12 -4.79 15.06
C ALA A 5 -23.14 -5.36 16.06
N SER A 6 -22.74 -6.34 16.87
CA SER A 6 -23.61 -6.93 17.89
C SER A 6 -24.10 -5.91 18.93
N VAL A 7 -23.25 -5.00 19.39
CA VAL A 7 -23.63 -3.94 20.34
C VAL A 7 -24.63 -2.97 19.71
N LEU A 8 -24.42 -2.60 18.45
CA LEU A 8 -25.33 -1.70 17.72
C LEU A 8 -26.72 -2.33 17.54
N GLU A 9 -26.82 -3.63 17.27
CA GLU A 9 -28.11 -4.31 17.15
C GLU A 9 -28.85 -4.43 18.47
N GLN A 10 -28.13 -4.65 19.58
CA GLN A 10 -28.72 -4.61 20.92
C GLN A 10 -29.29 -3.22 21.25
N ALA A 11 -28.74 -2.15 20.67
CA ALA A 11 -29.24 -0.79 20.78
C ALA A 11 -30.33 -0.45 19.74
N GLY A 12 -30.75 -1.40 18.90
CA GLY A 12 -31.81 -1.22 17.90
C GLY A 12 -31.35 -0.70 16.54
N PHE A 13 -30.04 -0.66 16.26
CA PHE A 13 -29.50 -0.31 14.94
C PHE A 13 -29.24 -1.56 14.11
N ALA A 14 -29.89 -1.69 12.97
CA ALA A 14 -29.65 -2.82 12.06
C ALA A 14 -28.25 -2.72 11.43
N THR A 15 -27.52 -3.84 11.39
CA THR A 15 -26.17 -3.89 10.81
C THR A 15 -26.00 -5.01 9.79
N VAL A 16 -25.07 -4.81 8.87
CA VAL A 16 -24.50 -5.85 8.01
C VAL A 16 -23.01 -5.62 7.85
N ALA A 17 -22.21 -6.69 7.93
CA ALA A 17 -20.78 -6.64 7.69
C ALA A 17 -20.43 -7.10 6.27
N LEU A 18 -19.47 -6.43 5.63
CA LEU A 18 -18.79 -6.93 4.43
C LEU A 18 -17.46 -7.54 4.86
N SER A 19 -17.18 -8.78 4.43
CA SER A 19 -15.95 -9.48 4.79
C SER A 19 -15.13 -9.88 3.57
N SER A 20 -13.83 -9.58 3.59
CA SER A 20 -12.83 -10.09 2.63
C SER A 20 -11.98 -11.23 3.20
N ILE A 21 -12.13 -11.60 4.48
CA ILE A 21 -11.31 -12.63 5.13
C ILE A 21 -12.23 -13.65 5.83
N ARG A 22 -12.37 -14.84 5.25
CA ARG A 22 -13.31 -15.89 5.70
C ARG A 22 -13.12 -16.25 7.18
N GLY A 23 -11.91 -16.64 7.58
CA GLY A 23 -11.66 -17.08 8.96
C GLY A 23 -11.94 -15.99 10.00
N GLN A 24 -11.76 -14.71 9.66
CA GLN A 24 -12.04 -13.60 10.57
C GLN A 24 -13.55 -13.40 10.77
N ILE A 25 -14.36 -13.53 9.72
CA ILE A 25 -15.80 -13.32 9.82
C ILE A 25 -16.50 -14.50 10.52
N GLU A 26 -16.01 -15.72 10.31
CA GLU A 26 -16.48 -16.90 11.06
C GLU A 26 -16.16 -16.78 12.55
N SER A 27 -14.95 -16.34 12.89
CA SER A 27 -14.54 -16.16 14.28
C SER A 27 -15.29 -15.03 14.98
N THR A 28 -15.54 -13.91 14.28
CA THR A 28 -16.19 -12.74 14.88
C THR A 28 -17.71 -12.78 14.86
N ALA A 29 -18.30 -13.66 14.03
CA ALA A 29 -19.72 -13.99 13.96
C ALA A 29 -20.67 -12.79 14.18
N PRO A 30 -20.59 -11.73 13.34
CA PRO A 30 -21.55 -10.64 13.41
C PRO A 30 -22.98 -11.14 13.16
N PRO A 31 -24.00 -10.36 13.55
CA PRO A 31 -25.39 -10.73 13.31
C PRO A 31 -25.68 -11.08 11.85
N ARG A 32 -25.13 -10.30 10.90
CA ARG A 32 -25.28 -10.52 9.46
C ARG A 32 -23.98 -10.15 8.75
N ALA A 33 -23.53 -11.01 7.85
CA ALA A 33 -22.37 -10.75 7.01
C ALA A 33 -22.54 -11.28 5.60
N LEU A 34 -22.11 -10.48 4.64
CA LEU A 34 -21.83 -10.90 3.28
C LEU A 34 -20.31 -11.08 3.14
N HIS A 35 -19.87 -12.29 2.83
CA HIS A 35 -18.49 -12.56 2.47
C HIS A 35 -18.29 -12.36 0.98
N CYS A 36 -17.27 -11.60 0.61
CA CYS A 36 -16.87 -11.41 -0.78
C CYS A 36 -15.43 -11.86 -0.94
N GLU A 37 -15.19 -12.76 -1.89
CA GLU A 37 -13.83 -13.14 -2.33
C GLU A 37 -13.27 -12.04 -3.23
N PHE A 38 -13.08 -10.85 -2.66
CA PHE A 38 -12.49 -9.68 -3.32
C PHE A 38 -11.14 -9.34 -2.68
N PRO A 39 -10.26 -8.63 -3.42
CA PRO A 39 -8.97 -8.24 -2.88
C PRO A 39 -9.13 -7.32 -1.67
N LEU A 40 -8.19 -7.41 -0.72
CA LEU A 40 -8.22 -6.59 0.48
C LEU A 40 -8.23 -5.09 0.11
N GLY A 41 -9.07 -4.30 0.79
CA GLY A 41 -9.27 -2.88 0.49
C GLY A 41 -10.30 -2.61 -0.62
N ARG A 42 -10.91 -3.65 -1.22
CA ARG A 42 -11.96 -3.53 -2.24
C ARG A 42 -13.25 -4.23 -1.81
N PRO A 43 -13.89 -3.82 -0.68
CA PRO A 43 -15.05 -4.51 -0.12
C PRO A 43 -16.28 -4.53 -1.06
N LEU A 44 -16.31 -3.68 -2.08
CA LEU A 44 -17.38 -3.60 -3.09
C LEU A 44 -16.92 -4.01 -4.51
N GLY A 45 -15.71 -4.55 -4.66
CA GLY A 45 -15.11 -4.92 -5.94
C GLY A 45 -14.27 -3.82 -6.60
N LYS A 46 -14.15 -3.87 -7.92
CA LYS A 46 -13.26 -2.98 -8.69
C LYS A 46 -13.70 -1.50 -8.58
N PRO A 47 -12.75 -0.54 -8.57
CA PRO A 47 -13.07 0.87 -8.60
C PRO A 47 -13.77 1.26 -9.91
N ASN A 48 -14.58 2.33 -9.88
CA ASN A 48 -15.31 2.86 -11.04
C ASN A 48 -16.31 1.91 -11.71
N GLU A 49 -16.78 0.88 -10.99
CA GLU A 49 -17.81 -0.06 -11.46
C GLU A 49 -19.11 0.11 -10.66
N PRO A 50 -19.83 1.26 -10.78
CA PRO A 50 -20.93 1.61 -9.90
C PRO A 50 -22.10 0.63 -9.97
N GLU A 51 -22.35 0.03 -11.13
CA GLU A 51 -23.40 -0.98 -11.28
C GLU A 51 -23.08 -2.27 -10.52
N PHE A 52 -21.83 -2.72 -10.57
CA PHE A 52 -21.37 -3.89 -9.82
C PHE A 52 -21.40 -3.61 -8.31
N GLN A 53 -20.82 -2.49 -7.89
CA GLN A 53 -20.77 -2.09 -6.48
C GLN A 53 -22.17 -1.98 -5.88
N ARG A 54 -23.14 -1.46 -6.64
CA ARG A 54 -24.54 -1.41 -6.22
C ARG A 54 -25.15 -2.81 -6.05
N LYS A 55 -24.82 -3.78 -6.92
CA LYS A 55 -25.26 -5.18 -6.74
C LYS A 55 -24.69 -5.80 -5.46
N VAL A 56 -23.44 -5.52 -5.12
CA VAL A 56 -22.83 -5.98 -3.86
C VAL A 56 -23.55 -5.38 -2.65
N ILE A 57 -23.80 -4.06 -2.66
CA ILE A 57 -24.53 -3.38 -1.58
C ILE A 57 -25.95 -3.94 -1.45
N THR A 58 -26.68 -4.12 -2.55
CA THR A 58 -28.02 -4.71 -2.54
C THR A 58 -27.99 -6.11 -1.93
N ALA A 59 -27.03 -6.96 -2.31
CA ALA A 59 -26.90 -8.29 -1.74
C ALA A 59 -26.63 -8.27 -0.23
N ALA A 60 -25.79 -7.33 0.24
CA ALA A 60 -25.55 -7.15 1.67
C ALA A 60 -26.82 -6.68 2.40
N PHE A 61 -27.54 -5.70 1.84
CA PHE A 61 -28.77 -5.18 2.45
C PHE A 61 -29.92 -6.17 2.43
N SER A 62 -29.99 -7.09 1.47
CA SER A 62 -30.96 -8.20 1.49
C SER A 62 -30.82 -9.08 2.74
N LEU A 63 -29.65 -9.10 3.40
CA LEU A 63 -29.49 -9.83 4.65
C LEU A 63 -30.26 -9.20 5.81
N LEU A 64 -30.61 -7.91 5.74
CA LEU A 64 -31.38 -7.22 6.79
C LEU A 64 -32.76 -7.82 7.01
N GLU A 65 -33.31 -8.51 6.00
CA GLU A 65 -34.56 -9.26 6.09
C GLU A 65 -34.42 -10.55 6.92
N MET A 66 -33.19 -10.96 7.28
CA MET A 66 -32.96 -12.13 8.12
C MET A 66 -33.34 -11.83 9.58
N PRO A 67 -34.29 -12.56 10.16
CA PRO A 67 -34.87 -12.24 11.47
C PRO A 67 -33.91 -12.50 12.64
N SER A 68 -32.93 -13.39 12.45
CA SER A 68 -31.96 -13.78 13.47
C SER A 68 -30.64 -14.19 12.83
N GLY A 69 -29.54 -13.92 13.53
CA GLY A 69 -28.19 -14.32 13.15
C GLY A 69 -27.53 -15.26 14.16
N PRO A 70 -26.22 -15.58 13.98
CA PRO A 70 -25.35 -15.06 12.92
C PRO A 70 -25.70 -15.63 11.54
N VAL A 71 -25.80 -14.75 10.54
CA VAL A 71 -25.94 -15.12 9.13
C VAL A 71 -24.65 -14.77 8.40
N LEU A 72 -24.10 -15.75 7.69
CA LEU A 72 -22.96 -15.56 6.78
C LEU A 72 -23.37 -16.08 5.40
N VAL A 73 -23.34 -15.20 4.40
CA VAL A 73 -23.65 -15.54 3.00
C VAL A 73 -22.46 -15.19 2.12
N ASP A 74 -22.08 -16.10 1.23
CA ASP A 74 -21.04 -15.86 0.23
C ASP A 74 -21.63 -15.13 -0.98
N TYR A 75 -20.96 -14.06 -1.43
CA TYR A 75 -21.31 -13.37 -2.67
C TYR A 75 -20.90 -14.25 -3.86
N PRO A 76 -21.75 -14.42 -4.88
CA PRO A 76 -21.57 -15.46 -5.90
C PRO A 76 -20.46 -15.17 -6.93
N ILE A 77 -19.83 -14.00 -6.86
CA ILE A 77 -18.75 -13.58 -7.76
C ILE A 77 -17.49 -13.38 -6.94
N SER A 78 -16.40 -14.02 -7.35
CA SER A 78 -15.06 -13.73 -6.87
C SER A 78 -14.36 -12.73 -7.81
N ILE A 79 -13.41 -11.97 -7.27
CA ILE A 79 -12.53 -11.10 -8.04
C ILE A 79 -11.10 -11.45 -7.63
N ASP A 80 -10.37 -12.06 -8.55
CA ASP A 80 -8.94 -12.28 -8.37
C ASP A 80 -8.17 -10.96 -8.50
N ASP A 81 -7.10 -10.81 -7.72
CA ASP A 81 -6.14 -9.71 -7.87
C ASP A 81 -4.89 -10.20 -8.59
N ASP A 82 -4.50 -9.52 -9.66
CA ASP A 82 -3.13 -9.60 -10.21
C ASP A 82 -2.20 -8.72 -9.35
N ALA A 83 -2.27 -8.86 -8.02
CA ALA A 83 -1.54 -8.03 -7.05
C ALA A 83 -0.02 -8.07 -7.27
N ASP A 84 0.48 -9.20 -7.76
CA ASP A 84 1.90 -9.44 -8.01
C ASP A 84 2.37 -8.93 -9.38
N THR A 85 1.45 -8.49 -10.27
CA THR A 85 1.82 -7.92 -11.58
C THR A 85 2.10 -6.42 -11.43
N PRO A 86 3.32 -5.93 -11.62
CA PRO A 86 3.63 -4.50 -11.48
C PRO A 86 2.75 -3.60 -12.38
N LEU A 87 2.52 -2.35 -11.98
CA LEU A 87 2.01 -1.37 -12.94
C LEU A 87 3.02 -1.15 -14.06
N SER A 88 2.51 -0.93 -15.28
CA SER A 88 3.30 -0.36 -16.36
C SER A 88 3.19 1.16 -16.28
N CYS A 89 3.88 1.77 -15.31
CA CYS A 89 4.01 3.23 -15.22
C CYS A 89 5.36 3.61 -15.86
N PRO A 90 5.39 4.40 -16.95
CA PRO A 90 6.65 4.87 -17.51
C PRO A 90 7.33 5.81 -16.51
N ILE A 91 8.53 5.46 -16.07
CA ILE A 91 9.37 6.31 -15.23
C ILE A 91 9.93 7.42 -16.13
N PRO A 92 9.66 8.71 -15.84
CA PRO A 92 10.20 9.81 -16.64
C PRO A 92 11.75 9.79 -16.64
N PRO A 93 12.40 10.13 -17.75
CA PRO A 93 13.86 10.30 -17.76
C PRO A 93 14.28 11.34 -16.73
N ALA A 94 15.27 10.99 -15.90
CA ALA A 94 15.83 11.88 -14.90
C ALA A 94 17.28 12.25 -15.26
N ASP A 95 17.66 13.49 -14.93
CA ASP A 95 19.06 13.91 -14.99
C ASP A 95 19.82 13.34 -13.79
N THR A 96 20.78 12.46 -14.05
CA THR A 96 21.61 11.82 -13.03
C THR A 96 22.88 12.62 -12.71
N SER A 97 23.09 13.78 -13.33
CA SER A 97 24.28 14.59 -13.10
C SER A 97 24.25 15.20 -11.68
N GLY A 98 25.04 14.60 -10.77
CA GLY A 98 25.28 15.13 -9.44
C GLY A 98 24.46 14.54 -8.29
N ARG A 99 23.69 13.46 -8.50
CA ARG A 99 22.97 12.72 -7.44
C ARG A 99 23.01 11.21 -7.67
N ASN A 100 22.66 10.42 -6.65
CA ASN A 100 22.45 8.99 -6.84
C ASN A 100 21.30 8.75 -7.86
N PRO A 101 21.37 7.72 -8.72
CA PRO A 101 20.31 7.43 -9.69
C PRO A 101 18.89 7.32 -9.10
N ALA A 102 18.73 6.78 -7.89
CA ALA A 102 17.44 6.70 -7.22
C ALA A 102 16.91 8.09 -6.82
N ALA A 103 17.77 8.96 -6.31
CA ALA A 103 17.40 10.34 -5.97
C ALA A 103 17.03 11.14 -7.23
N ALA A 104 17.77 10.97 -8.32
CA ALA A 104 17.44 11.57 -9.62
C ALA A 104 16.06 11.11 -10.13
N GLU A 105 15.77 9.81 -10.05
CA GLU A 105 14.47 9.24 -10.42
C GLU A 105 13.32 9.89 -9.61
N ALA A 106 13.45 9.97 -8.29
CA ALA A 106 12.43 10.61 -7.46
C ALA A 106 12.26 12.10 -7.78
N LEU A 107 13.35 12.82 -8.09
CA LEU A 107 13.29 14.21 -8.53
C LEU A 107 12.49 14.35 -9.83
N GLY A 108 12.68 13.43 -10.79
CA GLY A 108 11.92 13.35 -12.03
C GLY A 108 10.43 13.02 -11.83
N LEU A 109 10.08 12.35 -10.73
CA LEU A 109 8.70 11.99 -10.38
C LEU A 109 7.93 13.11 -9.64
N LEU A 110 8.60 14.12 -9.08
CA LEU A 110 7.94 15.24 -8.37
C LEU A 110 6.82 15.91 -9.18
N PRO A 111 6.96 16.20 -10.49
CA PRO A 111 5.86 16.78 -11.26
C PRO A 111 4.64 15.84 -11.36
N ALA A 112 4.85 14.52 -11.40
CA ALA A 112 3.75 13.55 -11.41
C ALA A 112 3.06 13.48 -10.05
N TRP A 113 3.83 13.45 -8.96
CA TRP A 113 3.31 13.52 -7.61
C TRP A 113 2.49 14.80 -7.37
N ARG A 114 3.00 15.97 -7.81
CA ARG A 114 2.27 17.26 -7.71
C ARG A 114 0.93 17.23 -8.44
N ARG A 115 0.86 16.63 -9.64
CA ARG A 115 -0.42 16.45 -10.34
C ARG A 115 -1.41 15.60 -9.53
N THR A 116 -0.94 14.53 -8.89
CA THR A 116 -1.78 13.73 -7.99
C THR A 116 -2.27 14.56 -6.82
N GLN A 117 -1.40 15.34 -6.18
CA GLN A 117 -1.77 16.24 -5.11
C GLN A 117 -2.83 17.23 -5.59
N ASP A 118 -2.58 17.96 -6.67
CA ASP A 118 -3.48 19.01 -7.18
C ASP A 118 -4.87 18.45 -7.53
N ASN A 119 -4.94 17.21 -8.04
CA ASN A 119 -6.19 16.55 -8.38
C ASN A 119 -7.00 16.09 -7.15
N TYR A 120 -6.33 15.59 -6.09
CA TYR A 120 -7.02 14.93 -4.97
C TYR A 120 -7.01 15.72 -3.64
N GLY A 121 -6.14 16.73 -3.49
CA GLY A 121 -6.04 17.57 -2.30
C GLY A 121 -5.60 16.85 -1.03
N ARG A 122 -5.04 15.64 -1.15
CA ARG A 122 -4.63 14.79 -0.03
C ARG A 122 -3.36 14.02 -0.37
N SER A 123 -2.52 13.80 0.65
CA SER A 123 -1.33 12.97 0.56
C SER A 123 -1.16 12.13 1.82
N THR A 124 -0.55 10.97 1.65
CA THR A 124 -0.11 10.04 2.68
C THR A 124 1.40 10.15 2.96
N VAL A 125 2.11 11.01 2.23
CA VAL A 125 3.48 11.44 2.50
C VAL A 125 3.45 12.50 3.62
N GLY A 126 4.45 12.52 4.50
CA GLY A 126 4.60 13.57 5.52
C GLY A 126 4.59 13.07 6.96
N LYS A 127 4.85 11.78 7.19
CA LYS A 127 5.02 11.27 8.56
C LYS A 127 6.30 11.79 9.21
N VAL A 128 7.36 11.91 8.42
CA VAL A 128 8.68 12.42 8.82
C VAL A 128 9.19 13.45 7.81
N VAL A 129 9.02 13.21 6.51
CA VAL A 129 9.59 14.05 5.44
C VAL A 129 8.54 14.48 4.43
N THR A 130 8.73 15.63 3.80
CA THR A 130 7.87 16.07 2.68
C THR A 130 8.24 15.35 1.39
N ALA A 131 7.34 15.40 0.40
CA ALA A 131 7.60 14.83 -0.93
C ALA A 131 8.86 15.44 -1.59
N GLU A 132 9.09 16.74 -1.40
CA GLU A 132 10.28 17.44 -1.90
C GLU A 132 11.58 16.95 -1.28
N GLN A 133 11.54 16.35 -0.08
CA GLN A 133 12.70 15.81 0.61
C GLN A 133 12.99 14.35 0.24
N VAL A 134 12.09 13.67 -0.48
CA VAL A 134 12.27 12.26 -0.88
C VAL A 134 13.57 12.01 -1.66
N PRO A 135 13.97 12.86 -2.63
CA PRO A 135 15.25 12.69 -3.31
C PRO A 135 16.45 12.68 -2.35
N ASP A 136 16.47 13.61 -1.37
CA ASP A 136 17.55 13.68 -0.39
C ASP A 136 17.58 12.43 0.50
N MET A 137 16.41 11.89 0.88
CA MET A 137 16.35 10.65 1.67
C MET A 137 16.85 9.43 0.90
N LEU A 138 16.63 9.39 -0.42
CA LEU A 138 17.17 8.33 -1.28
C LEU A 138 18.68 8.43 -1.44
N ASP A 139 19.26 9.64 -1.44
CA ASP A 139 20.72 9.81 -1.37
C ASP A 139 21.27 9.22 -0.05
N LEU A 140 20.59 9.42 1.08
CA LEU A 140 21.00 8.81 2.37
C LEU A 140 20.86 7.28 2.39
N PHE A 141 19.76 6.74 1.86
CA PHE A 141 19.61 5.29 1.75
C PHE A 141 20.63 4.68 0.78
N ALA A 142 21.05 5.42 -0.26
CA ALA A 142 22.12 4.97 -1.15
C ALA A 142 23.47 4.85 -0.43
N GLN A 143 23.80 5.77 0.48
CA GLN A 143 25.01 5.67 1.31
C GLN A 143 25.00 4.38 2.15
N ILE A 144 23.86 4.02 2.74
CA ILE A 144 23.70 2.75 3.47
C ILE A 144 23.86 1.56 2.53
N ALA A 145 23.27 1.63 1.32
CA ALA A 145 23.41 0.59 0.31
C ALA A 145 24.89 0.38 -0.11
N ASP A 146 25.68 1.45 -0.12
CA ASP A 146 27.13 1.44 -0.38
C ASP A 146 27.97 1.00 0.83
N GLY A 147 27.35 0.77 1.99
CA GLY A 147 27.97 0.18 3.18
C GLY A 147 28.21 1.15 4.34
N GLU A 148 27.75 2.39 4.26
CA GLU A 148 27.81 3.33 5.38
C GLU A 148 26.85 2.92 6.51
N SER A 149 27.22 3.22 7.76
CA SER A 149 26.38 2.93 8.91
C SER A 149 25.11 3.79 8.87
N TRP A 150 23.95 3.19 9.09
CA TRP A 150 22.68 3.91 9.11
C TRP A 150 22.59 4.99 10.21
N GLU A 151 23.43 4.90 11.24
CA GLU A 151 23.52 5.90 12.32
C GLU A 151 24.31 7.15 11.88
N ASP A 152 25.20 7.01 10.89
CA ASP A 152 26.12 8.06 10.46
C ASP A 152 25.57 8.90 9.29
N VAL A 153 24.64 8.35 8.50
CA VAL A 153 24.06 9.06 7.33
C VAL A 153 23.16 10.26 7.71
N GLY A 154 22.77 10.39 8.98
CA GLY A 154 22.09 11.59 9.48
C GLY A 154 20.62 11.72 9.08
N PHE A 155 19.84 10.63 9.16
CA PHE A 155 18.40 10.70 8.93
C PHE A 155 17.69 11.72 9.86
N PRO A 156 16.69 12.47 9.38
CA PRO A 156 15.93 13.43 10.18
C PRO A 156 14.94 12.76 11.15
N GLY A 157 14.90 11.43 11.22
CA GLY A 157 13.96 10.68 12.04
C GLY A 157 14.06 9.17 11.84
N ASP A 158 12.97 8.47 12.17
CA ASP A 158 12.88 7.01 12.10
C ASP A 158 12.97 6.51 10.63
N PRO A 159 13.98 5.71 10.27
CA PRO A 159 14.19 5.26 8.89
C PRO A 159 13.04 4.41 8.36
N THR A 160 12.30 3.70 9.22
CA THR A 160 11.13 2.92 8.80
C THR A 160 9.98 3.81 8.34
N LYS A 161 9.81 4.96 9.00
CA LYS A 161 8.78 5.94 8.65
C LYS A 161 9.18 6.77 7.44
N ILE A 162 10.47 7.08 7.31
CA ILE A 162 11.02 7.72 6.10
C ILE A 162 10.82 6.80 4.89
N ALA A 163 11.16 5.51 4.99
CA ALA A 163 10.92 4.55 3.92
C ALA A 163 9.43 4.43 3.56
N ALA A 164 8.54 4.54 4.54
CA ALA A 164 7.10 4.60 4.28
C ALA A 164 6.68 5.88 3.53
N ASP A 165 7.24 7.06 3.87
CA ASP A 165 7.00 8.30 3.13
C ASP A 165 7.52 8.20 1.68
N ILE A 166 8.70 7.59 1.47
CA ILE A 166 9.26 7.33 0.13
C ILE A 166 8.32 6.42 -0.67
N LYS A 167 7.92 5.27 -0.12
CA LYS A 167 6.96 4.37 -0.80
C LYS A 167 5.68 5.10 -1.18
N ASN A 168 5.09 5.85 -0.24
CA ASN A 168 3.87 6.61 -0.46
C ASN A 168 4.03 7.65 -1.57
N PHE A 169 5.19 8.32 -1.66
CA PHE A 169 5.50 9.26 -2.73
C PHE A 169 5.47 8.58 -4.11
N TYR A 170 6.11 7.41 -4.24
CA TYR A 170 6.10 6.65 -5.48
C TYR A 170 4.70 6.15 -5.85
N GLU A 171 3.95 5.62 -4.89
CA GLU A 171 2.58 5.16 -5.12
C GLU A 171 1.66 6.30 -5.57
N GLU A 172 1.79 7.49 -4.97
CA GLU A 172 1.04 8.68 -5.36
C GLU A 172 1.47 9.21 -6.73
N ALA A 173 2.77 9.21 -7.04
CA ALA A 173 3.26 9.57 -8.37
C ALA A 173 2.72 8.63 -9.45
N ALA A 174 2.66 7.32 -9.17
CA ALA A 174 2.12 6.31 -10.08
C ALA A 174 0.65 6.54 -10.45
N ILE A 175 -0.17 7.11 -9.55
CA ILE A 175 -1.58 7.41 -9.85
C ILE A 175 -1.72 8.33 -11.07
N SER A 176 -0.86 9.35 -11.19
CA SER A 176 -0.88 10.29 -12.33
C SER A 176 -0.10 9.80 -13.55
N LEU A 177 0.54 8.64 -13.46
CA LEU A 177 1.27 7.99 -14.58
C LEU A 177 0.49 6.80 -15.15
N ALA A 178 -0.43 6.23 -14.39
CA ALA A 178 -1.23 5.09 -14.80
C ALA A 178 -2.46 5.52 -15.61
N ASP A 179 -2.75 4.78 -16.69
CA ASP A 179 -3.98 5.00 -17.50
C ASP A 179 -5.26 4.57 -16.75
N THR A 180 -5.12 3.68 -15.76
CA THR A 180 -6.24 3.17 -14.95
C THR A 180 -5.87 3.08 -13.48
N PRO A 181 -6.84 3.20 -12.55
CA PRO A 181 -6.56 3.10 -11.13
C PRO A 181 -5.90 1.75 -10.79
N PRO A 182 -4.72 1.74 -10.13
CA PRO A 182 -4.03 0.51 -9.77
C PRO A 182 -4.88 -0.41 -8.89
N SER A 183 -4.62 -1.72 -8.96
CA SER A 183 -5.06 -2.61 -7.89
C SER A 183 -4.24 -2.44 -6.63
N ALA A 184 -4.80 -2.91 -5.51
CA ALA A 184 -4.48 -2.45 -4.16
C ALA A 184 -2.99 -2.61 -3.81
N ARG A 185 -2.26 -3.44 -4.54
CA ARG A 185 -0.84 -3.74 -4.32
C ARG A 185 0.07 -3.55 -5.53
N ARG A 186 -0.48 -3.27 -6.72
CA ARG A 186 0.36 -3.14 -7.92
C ARG A 186 1.33 -1.98 -7.81
N ALA A 187 0.95 -0.89 -7.15
CA ALA A 187 1.80 0.29 -6.98
C ALA A 187 2.96 0.00 -6.02
N GLU A 188 2.70 -0.78 -4.97
CA GLU A 188 3.73 -1.32 -4.08
C GLU A 188 4.70 -2.22 -4.85
N SER A 189 4.17 -3.20 -5.61
CA SER A 189 5.00 -4.10 -6.41
C SER A 189 5.82 -3.33 -7.45
N TRP A 190 5.23 -2.35 -8.13
CA TRP A 190 5.94 -1.46 -9.07
C TRP A 190 7.08 -0.70 -8.40
N PHE A 191 6.82 -0.09 -7.23
CA PHE A 191 7.87 0.59 -6.48
C PHE A 191 9.04 -0.36 -6.20
N VAL A 192 8.78 -1.56 -5.70
CA VAL A 192 9.85 -2.49 -5.29
C VAL A 192 10.58 -3.13 -6.48
N THR A 193 9.88 -3.51 -7.54
CA THR A 193 10.48 -4.29 -8.64
C THR A 193 10.99 -3.42 -9.79
N GLU A 194 10.32 -2.30 -10.09
CA GLU A 194 10.56 -1.53 -11.31
C GLU A 194 11.33 -0.23 -11.07
N THR A 195 11.39 0.29 -9.83
CA THR A 195 12.01 1.61 -9.56
C THR A 195 13.42 1.49 -8.98
N LEU A 196 14.26 2.49 -9.26
CA LEU A 196 15.57 2.62 -8.61
C LEU A 196 15.42 2.92 -7.12
N GLY A 197 14.41 3.70 -6.73
CA GLY A 197 14.09 3.95 -5.32
C GLY A 197 13.84 2.67 -4.53
N GLY A 198 12.98 1.78 -5.03
CA GLY A 198 12.69 0.49 -4.37
C GLY A 198 13.91 -0.42 -4.28
N LYS A 199 14.72 -0.48 -5.35
CA LYS A 199 16.00 -1.22 -5.34
C LYS A 199 16.96 -0.69 -4.29
N THR A 200 17.15 0.63 -4.19
CA THR A 200 18.01 1.25 -3.18
C THR A 200 17.57 0.93 -1.76
N ILE A 201 16.26 1.02 -1.46
CA ILE A 201 15.73 0.67 -0.14
C ILE A 201 15.93 -0.83 0.17
N GLN A 202 15.72 -1.70 -0.82
CA GLN A 202 15.94 -3.14 -0.66
C GLN A 202 17.42 -3.45 -0.37
N THR A 203 18.35 -2.78 -1.05
CA THR A 203 19.79 -2.94 -0.80
C THR A 203 20.17 -2.44 0.59
N ALA A 204 19.75 -1.23 0.96
CA ALA A 204 19.99 -0.67 2.29
C ALA A 204 19.44 -1.59 3.40
N ARG A 205 18.24 -2.14 3.22
CA ARG A 205 17.66 -3.13 4.13
C ARG A 205 18.56 -4.35 4.31
N ILE A 206 19.09 -4.91 3.22
CA ILE A 206 19.98 -6.08 3.28
C ILE A 206 21.28 -5.72 4.01
N LYS A 207 21.88 -4.57 3.69
CA LYS A 207 23.10 -4.08 4.38
C LYS A 207 22.89 -3.88 5.87
N MET A 208 21.78 -3.26 6.27
CA MET A 208 21.44 -3.10 7.69
C MET A 208 21.23 -4.44 8.38
N LYS A 209 20.60 -5.42 7.71
CA LYS A 209 20.46 -6.78 8.24
C LYS A 209 21.82 -7.48 8.42
N GLU A 210 22.71 -7.37 7.43
CA GLU A 210 24.06 -7.93 7.46
C GLU A 210 24.93 -7.30 8.57
N ALA A 211 24.70 -6.03 8.88
CA ALA A 211 25.35 -5.29 9.96
C ALA A 211 24.73 -5.53 11.36
N ASP A 212 23.83 -6.50 11.51
CA ASP A 212 23.14 -6.84 12.77
C ASP A 212 22.39 -5.66 13.41
N VAL A 213 21.87 -4.76 12.57
CA VAL A 213 20.99 -3.67 13.02
C VAL A 213 19.73 -4.26 13.65
N ASN A 214 19.17 -3.56 14.66
CA ASN A 214 17.93 -3.94 15.30
C ASN A 214 16.84 -4.31 14.28
N PHE A 215 16.19 -5.45 14.51
CA PHE A 215 15.14 -6.01 13.66
C PHE A 215 14.15 -4.96 13.15
N TYR A 216 13.69 -4.06 14.02
CA TYR A 216 12.73 -3.03 13.66
C TYR A 216 13.19 -2.16 12.49
N PHE A 217 14.45 -1.71 12.50
CA PHE A 217 14.95 -0.69 11.57
C PHE A 217 15.26 -1.20 10.17
N TRP A 218 15.57 -2.49 9.98
CA TRP A 218 15.73 -3.05 8.64
C TRP A 218 14.46 -3.76 8.17
N TYR A 219 13.76 -4.46 9.05
CA TYR A 219 12.65 -5.34 8.66
C TYR A 219 11.47 -4.57 8.08
N TYR A 220 11.16 -3.41 8.66
CA TYR A 220 10.02 -2.58 8.29
C TYR A 220 10.34 -1.47 7.28
N LEU A 221 11.53 -1.45 6.68
CA LEU A 221 11.81 -0.57 5.55
C LEU A 221 10.94 -0.92 4.33
N LEU A 222 10.59 -2.20 4.18
CA LEU A 222 9.69 -2.69 3.15
C LEU A 222 8.70 -3.71 3.74
N PRO A 223 7.48 -3.81 3.18
CA PRO A 223 6.52 -4.84 3.56
C PRO A 223 7.13 -6.25 3.46
N MET A 224 6.82 -7.14 4.40
CA MET A 224 7.35 -8.51 4.46
C MET A 224 7.20 -9.26 3.13
N THR A 225 6.08 -9.08 2.45
CA THR A 225 5.77 -9.73 1.16
C THR A 225 6.62 -9.25 0.00
N GLN A 226 7.37 -8.17 0.17
CA GLN A 226 8.19 -7.52 -0.86
C GLN A 226 9.70 -7.70 -0.58
N HIS A 227 10.06 -8.57 0.35
CA HIS A 227 11.46 -8.87 0.65
C HIS A 227 12.05 -9.78 -0.42
N HIS A 228 12.76 -9.20 -1.39
CA HIS A 228 13.38 -9.95 -2.49
C HIS A 228 14.89 -10.18 -2.28
N ALA A 229 15.43 -11.27 -2.82
CA ALA A 229 16.88 -11.38 -2.99
C ALA A 229 17.32 -10.37 -4.05
N ILE A 230 18.48 -9.73 -3.86
CA ILE A 230 19.06 -8.91 -4.92
C ILE A 230 19.91 -9.85 -5.77
N ASP A 231 19.56 -9.98 -7.05
CA ASP A 231 20.42 -10.64 -8.02
C ASP A 231 21.71 -9.83 -8.15
N THR A 232 22.80 -10.36 -7.62
CA THR A 232 24.14 -9.83 -7.86
C THR A 232 24.55 -10.23 -9.28
N ASN A 233 24.33 -9.33 -10.24
CA ASN A 233 25.00 -9.39 -11.54
C ASN A 233 26.47 -8.99 -11.40
#